data_AF-A0A7W9Q0K4-F1
#
_entry.id   AF-A0A7W9Q0K4-F1
#
_cell.length_a   1.000
_cell.length_b   1.000
_cell.length_c   1.000
_cell.angle_alpha   90.00
_cell.angle_beta   90.00
_cell.angle_gamma   90.00
#
_symmetry.space_group_name_H-M   'P 1'
#
loop_
_entity.id
_entity.type
_entity.pdbx_description
1 polymer ?
#
loop_
_entity_poly.entity_id
_entity_poly.type
_entity_poly.pdbx_seq_one_letter_code
_entity_poly.pdbx_strand_id
1 'polypeptide(L)'
;MDSSIDEAAALPDGEDGAAAGPASGALGGGDPEAAPPVPGGGPVPDAGPETSGATETPGAAETSGATETSGAEETSGAGVTSGGSGTGGAGGAAEVRGAIAPTSLSPSRASDFMQCPLLYRFRVIDRLPEKPSEAATRGTLVHAVLERLFDAPAGERTAPRAKALIPGQWDRLRESRPEVTELFADDPDGARLAGWLAEAERLVERWFTLEDPTRLEPAERELFVEAELESGLRLRGIIDRVDVAPTGEVRIVDYKTGKAPRPEYAEGALFQMKFYALVVWRLKRVVPRRLQLVYLGSGDVLTYDPVLADLERVERKLHALWEAIRQATESGNWRPRPTKLCGWCDHQAHCPEFGGTPPPYPLPVGGLGSGTV
;
A
#
# COMPACT_ATOMS: atom_id res chain seq x y z
N MET A 1 6.66 36.21 -51.08
CA MET A 1 7.76 36.85 -51.82
C MET A 1 8.98 36.85 -50.89
N ASP A 2 10.05 36.06 -51.04
CA ASP A 2 10.45 34.97 -51.97
C ASP A 2 11.70 34.27 -51.35
N SER A 3 12.13 33.03 -51.62
CA SER A 3 11.73 31.95 -52.55
C SER A 3 11.97 30.56 -51.92
N SER A 4 11.54 29.47 -52.58
CA SER A 4 12.12 28.11 -52.44
C SER A 4 13.34 27.93 -53.36
N ILE A 5 14.24 26.98 -53.06
CA ILE A 5 14.95 26.08 -54.03
C ILE A 5 15.84 25.07 -53.28
N ASP A 6 15.90 23.84 -53.80
CA ASP A 6 16.77 22.71 -53.42
C ASP A 6 18.28 22.95 -53.66
N GLU A 7 19.16 22.14 -53.05
CA GLU A 7 19.99 21.16 -53.80
C GLU A 7 20.66 20.13 -52.87
N ALA A 8 21.08 18.97 -53.40
CA ALA A 8 21.64 17.85 -52.65
C ALA A 8 22.91 17.27 -53.31
N ALA A 9 23.92 16.91 -52.51
CA ALA A 9 25.09 16.07 -52.82
C ALA A 9 26.05 16.04 -51.59
N ALA A 10 27.01 15.15 -51.41
CA ALA A 10 27.22 13.74 -51.77
C ALA A 10 28.44 13.24 -50.94
N LEU A 11 28.60 11.93 -50.72
CA LEU A 11 29.79 11.34 -50.09
C LEU A 11 31.01 11.37 -51.04
N PRO A 12 32.23 11.15 -50.51
CA PRO A 12 32.90 9.90 -50.91
C PRO A 12 33.69 9.17 -49.80
N ASP A 13 34.13 7.95 -50.15
CA ASP A 13 34.76 6.90 -49.35
C ASP A 13 36.27 7.04 -49.05
N GLY A 14 36.82 6.07 -48.30
CA GLY A 14 38.25 5.78 -48.10
C GLY A 14 38.53 5.24 -46.68
N GLU A 15 38.71 3.93 -46.44
CA GLU A 15 39.94 3.12 -46.68
C GLU A 15 41.14 3.60 -45.83
N ASP A 16 41.97 2.78 -45.15
CA ASP A 16 42.03 1.32 -44.94
C ASP A 16 43.00 1.04 -43.76
N GLY A 17 43.15 -0.21 -43.26
CA GLY A 17 44.31 -0.55 -42.41
C GLY A 17 44.16 -1.62 -41.32
N ALA A 18 44.58 -2.85 -41.62
CA ALA A 18 44.66 -3.98 -40.68
C ALA A 18 46.02 -4.11 -39.97
N ALA A 19 46.10 -4.85 -38.83
CA ALA A 19 46.89 -6.10 -38.72
C ALA A 19 47.14 -6.63 -37.28
N ALA A 20 47.02 -7.97 -37.14
CA ALA A 20 47.82 -8.91 -36.32
C ALA A 20 47.87 -8.87 -34.76
N GLY A 21 47.69 -10.07 -34.17
CA GLY A 21 48.17 -10.45 -32.81
C GLY A 21 49.62 -10.99 -32.84
N PRO A 22 50.06 -11.97 -32.01
CA PRO A 22 49.27 -12.99 -31.30
C PRO A 22 49.77 -13.43 -29.88
N ALA A 23 49.20 -14.54 -29.36
CA ALA A 23 49.76 -15.53 -28.40
C ALA A 23 49.89 -15.17 -26.89
N SER A 24 49.97 -16.12 -25.94
CA SER A 24 49.44 -17.51 -25.77
C SER A 24 49.74 -18.03 -24.34
N GLY A 25 49.04 -19.07 -23.84
CA GLY A 25 49.27 -19.75 -22.54
C GLY A 25 48.11 -19.55 -21.54
N ALA A 26 47.34 -20.54 -21.04
CA ALA A 26 47.58 -21.97 -20.72
C ALA A 26 48.59 -22.15 -19.57
N LEU A 27 48.39 -22.94 -18.49
CA LEU A 27 47.40 -23.96 -18.09
C LEU A 27 47.23 -23.96 -16.54
N GLY A 28 46.24 -24.67 -15.98
CA GLY A 28 46.29 -25.11 -14.57
C GLY A 28 44.94 -25.38 -13.90
N GLY A 29 44.54 -26.64 -13.79
CA GLY A 29 43.37 -27.08 -13.00
C GLY A 29 43.78 -27.69 -11.66
N GLY A 30 42.82 -27.76 -10.72
CA GLY A 30 42.94 -28.42 -9.42
C GLY A 30 41.56 -28.51 -8.74
N ASP A 31 41.12 -29.73 -8.45
CA ASP A 31 39.80 -30.08 -7.94
C ASP A 31 39.71 -30.00 -6.38
N PRO A 32 38.55 -30.25 -5.73
CA PRO A 32 38.18 -29.57 -4.48
C PRO A 32 38.48 -30.34 -3.19
N GLU A 33 38.46 -29.65 -2.04
CA GLU A 33 38.50 -30.31 -0.73
C GLU A 33 37.60 -29.68 0.36
N ALA A 34 36.87 -30.57 1.05
CA ALA A 34 36.29 -30.54 2.41
C ALA A 34 35.48 -29.35 2.94
N ALA A 35 34.23 -29.68 3.33
CA ALA A 35 33.46 -28.96 4.35
C ALA A 35 33.71 -29.56 5.76
N PRO A 36 33.69 -28.76 6.84
CA PRO A 36 33.67 -29.24 8.24
C PRO A 36 32.23 -29.39 8.80
N PRO A 37 32.04 -30.09 9.95
CA PRO A 37 30.80 -30.84 10.21
C PRO A 37 29.76 -30.16 11.13
N VAL A 38 28.56 -30.73 11.09
CA VAL A 38 27.45 -30.51 12.04
C VAL A 38 27.63 -31.41 13.28
N PRO A 39 27.41 -30.93 14.51
CA PRO A 39 27.09 -31.76 15.67
C PRO A 39 25.61 -31.62 16.09
N GLY A 40 24.99 -32.70 16.57
CA GLY A 40 23.65 -32.67 17.12
C GLY A 40 23.52 -33.49 18.42
N GLY A 41 22.57 -33.11 19.28
CA GLY A 41 21.82 -34.07 20.12
C GLY A 41 22.11 -34.19 21.62
N GLY A 42 21.77 -33.17 22.42
CA GLY A 42 21.29 -33.32 23.83
C GLY A 42 22.26 -33.85 24.92
N PRO A 43 21.80 -34.01 26.19
CA PRO A 43 20.49 -33.70 26.77
C PRO A 43 20.49 -32.56 27.81
N VAL A 44 19.31 -32.27 28.37
CA VAL A 44 18.99 -31.21 29.37
C VAL A 44 19.42 -31.60 30.79
N PRO A 45 19.75 -30.63 31.66
CA PRO A 45 19.23 -30.67 33.04
C PRO A 45 18.48 -29.41 33.46
N ASP A 46 17.60 -29.60 34.43
CA ASP A 46 16.60 -28.66 34.95
C ASP A 46 17.19 -27.64 35.94
N ALA A 47 16.79 -26.37 35.83
CA ALA A 47 17.05 -25.32 36.83
C ALA A 47 16.04 -24.17 36.68
N GLY A 48 15.17 -24.04 37.68
CA GLY A 48 14.23 -22.92 37.86
C GLY A 48 14.89 -21.60 38.31
N PRO A 49 14.08 -20.58 38.64
CA PRO A 49 14.19 -19.30 37.95
C PRO A 49 14.82 -18.18 38.77
N GLU A 50 15.59 -17.31 38.12
CA GLU A 50 15.97 -16.00 38.64
C GLU A 50 15.61 -14.86 37.68
N THR A 51 15.34 -13.69 38.26
CA THR A 51 14.49 -12.65 37.68
C THR A 51 15.27 -11.44 37.14
N SER A 52 15.09 -11.09 35.87
CA SER A 52 15.35 -9.74 35.33
C SER A 52 14.82 -9.55 33.91
N GLY A 53 13.49 -9.52 33.75
CA GLY A 53 12.85 -9.21 32.48
C GLY A 53 12.86 -7.70 32.15
N ALA A 54 13.84 -7.24 31.37
CA ALA A 54 13.73 -5.96 30.68
C ALA A 54 12.77 -6.13 29.49
N THR A 55 11.63 -5.45 29.52
CA THR A 55 10.58 -5.59 28.49
C THR A 55 10.95 -4.84 27.22
N GLU A 56 11.61 -5.52 26.27
CA GLU A 56 11.76 -4.99 24.91
C GLU A 56 10.43 -5.11 24.15
N THR A 57 9.83 -3.96 23.84
CA THR A 57 8.59 -3.87 23.07
C THR A 57 8.81 -4.36 21.62
N PRO A 58 8.12 -5.43 21.15
CA PRO A 58 8.11 -5.73 19.74
C PRO A 58 7.34 -4.63 19.01
N GLY A 59 8.01 -3.97 18.04
CA GLY A 59 7.41 -2.88 17.29
C GLY A 59 6.09 -3.30 16.64
N ALA A 60 5.07 -2.44 16.76
CA ALA A 60 3.79 -2.65 16.10
C ALA A 60 4.04 -2.82 14.60
N ALA A 61 3.64 -3.97 14.05
CA ALA A 61 3.49 -4.11 12.62
C ALA A 61 2.24 -3.31 12.25
N GLU A 62 2.46 -2.07 11.83
CA GLU A 62 1.39 -1.23 11.30
C GLU A 62 0.74 -1.98 10.13
N THR A 63 -0.50 -2.42 10.33
CA THR A 63 -1.36 -2.83 9.23
C THR A 63 -1.37 -1.69 8.24
N SER A 64 -1.03 -1.97 6.98
CA SER A 64 -1.00 -0.98 5.91
C SER A 64 -2.35 -0.27 5.83
N GLY A 65 -2.42 0.92 6.43
CA GLY A 65 -3.57 1.80 6.37
C GLY A 65 -3.69 2.30 4.94
N ALA A 66 -4.33 1.52 4.08
CA ALA A 66 -4.79 2.03 2.81
C ALA A 66 -5.83 3.10 3.12
N THR A 67 -5.61 4.28 2.56
CA THR A 67 -6.61 5.33 2.51
C THR A 67 -7.84 4.79 1.78
N GLU A 68 -8.84 4.29 2.51
CA GLU A 68 -10.18 4.14 1.97
C GLU A 68 -10.78 5.55 1.85
N THR A 69 -10.39 6.26 0.78
CA THR A 69 -11.19 7.35 0.26
C THR A 69 -12.57 6.79 -0.06
N SER A 70 -13.60 7.30 0.60
CA SER A 70 -14.99 7.01 0.28
C SER A 70 -15.22 7.27 -1.21
N GLY A 71 -15.86 6.31 -1.89
CA GLY A 71 -16.02 6.37 -3.33
C GLY A 71 -16.84 7.59 -3.75
N ALA A 72 -16.41 8.27 -4.82
CA ALA A 72 -17.22 9.27 -5.48
C ALA A 72 -18.53 8.62 -5.96
N GLU A 73 -19.67 9.09 -5.47
CA GLU A 73 -20.98 8.65 -5.94
C GLU A 73 -21.25 9.27 -7.33
N GLU A 74 -21.56 8.42 -8.31
CA GLU A 74 -21.98 8.86 -9.64
C GLU A 74 -23.31 9.62 -9.56
N THR A 75 -23.37 10.84 -10.11
CA THR A 75 -24.63 11.59 -10.25
C THR A 75 -24.93 11.90 -11.72
N SER A 76 -25.73 11.03 -12.34
CA SER A 76 -26.37 11.30 -13.62
C SER A 76 -27.53 12.30 -13.43
N GLY A 77 -27.44 13.48 -14.01
CA GLY A 77 -28.46 14.53 -13.83
C GLY A 77 -29.66 14.44 -14.78
N ALA A 78 -30.85 14.78 -14.28
CA ALA A 78 -31.98 15.28 -15.07
C ALA A 78 -33.06 15.95 -14.19
N GLY A 79 -33.66 17.05 -14.68
CA GLY A 79 -35.04 17.43 -14.35
C GLY A 79 -35.29 18.41 -13.19
N VAL A 80 -35.51 19.69 -13.53
CA VAL A 80 -36.07 20.71 -12.63
C VAL A 80 -37.60 20.67 -12.63
N THR A 81 -38.25 20.72 -11.45
CA THR A 81 -39.52 21.47 -11.22
C THR A 81 -39.71 21.78 -9.72
N SER A 82 -40.50 22.82 -9.43
CA SER A 82 -40.59 23.46 -8.11
C SER A 82 -41.77 23.03 -7.22
N GLY A 83 -41.57 23.11 -5.90
CA GLY A 83 -42.56 23.67 -4.97
C GLY A 83 -43.43 22.69 -4.16
N GLY A 84 -43.46 22.89 -2.84
CA GLY A 84 -44.41 22.22 -1.94
C GLY A 84 -43.92 22.16 -0.49
N SER A 85 -44.49 23.00 0.39
CA SER A 85 -44.22 22.94 1.83
C SER A 85 -45.03 21.83 2.48
N GLY A 86 -44.42 21.03 3.38
CA GLY A 86 -45.10 19.97 4.10
C GLY A 86 -44.28 19.40 5.25
N THR A 87 -44.67 19.72 6.48
CA THR A 87 -44.08 19.16 7.71
C THR A 87 -44.59 17.75 7.98
N GLY A 88 -43.70 16.79 8.24
CA GLY A 88 -44.08 15.46 8.70
C GLY A 88 -42.86 14.62 9.07
N GLY A 89 -42.62 14.41 10.37
CA GLY A 89 -41.57 13.52 10.83
C GLY A 89 -42.01 12.06 10.79
N ALA A 90 -41.18 11.20 10.19
CA ALA A 90 -41.22 9.75 10.38
C ALA A 90 -39.78 9.25 10.39
N GLY A 91 -39.43 8.37 11.33
CA GLY A 91 -38.07 7.90 11.51
C GLY A 91 -37.60 7.10 10.29
N GLY A 92 -36.57 7.61 9.60
CA GLY A 92 -35.87 6.85 8.58
C GLY A 92 -35.11 5.69 9.22
N ALA A 93 -35.69 4.49 9.17
CA ALA A 93 -34.90 3.28 9.31
C ALA A 93 -33.87 3.32 8.16
N ALA A 94 -32.59 3.32 8.50
CA ALA A 94 -31.54 3.32 7.50
C ALA A 94 -31.70 2.06 6.64
N GLU A 95 -31.99 2.25 5.34
CA GLU A 95 -32.01 1.13 4.40
C GLU A 95 -30.63 0.46 4.43
N VAL A 96 -30.61 -0.80 4.83
CA VAL A 96 -29.41 -1.62 4.79
C VAL A 96 -29.09 -1.83 3.31
N ARG A 97 -28.21 -0.96 2.75
CA ARG A 97 -27.58 -1.16 1.44
C ARG A 97 -27.02 -2.58 1.45
N GLY A 98 -27.66 -3.49 0.71
CA GLY A 98 -27.34 -4.91 0.75
C GLY A 98 -25.86 -5.14 0.46
N ALA A 99 -25.21 -6.04 1.20
CA ALA A 99 -23.81 -6.33 0.98
C ALA A 99 -23.59 -6.78 -0.48
N ILE A 100 -22.51 -6.30 -1.09
CA ILE A 100 -22.16 -6.61 -2.48
C ILE A 100 -20.91 -7.46 -2.44
N ALA A 101 -20.90 -8.57 -3.19
CA ALA A 101 -19.73 -9.41 -3.34
C ALA A 101 -18.54 -8.58 -3.90
N PRO A 102 -17.31 -8.80 -3.42
CA PRO A 102 -16.17 -8.04 -3.91
C PRO A 102 -15.97 -8.28 -5.41
N THR A 103 -15.82 -7.20 -6.18
CA THR A 103 -15.57 -7.22 -7.63
C THR A 103 -14.15 -6.79 -8.00
N SER A 104 -13.36 -6.38 -7.01
CA SER A 104 -12.02 -5.85 -7.19
C SER A 104 -11.12 -6.12 -5.99
N LEU A 105 -9.82 -6.19 -6.26
CA LEU A 105 -8.77 -6.42 -5.27
C LEU A 105 -7.83 -5.22 -5.21
N SER A 106 -7.37 -4.87 -4.00
CA SER A 106 -6.35 -3.85 -3.74
C SER A 106 -5.20 -4.45 -2.92
N PRO A 107 -4.03 -3.78 -2.78
CA PRO A 107 -2.93 -4.30 -1.97
C PRO A 107 -3.34 -4.58 -0.53
N SER A 108 -4.06 -3.66 0.12
CA SER A 108 -4.57 -3.82 1.49
C SER A 108 -5.51 -5.01 1.61
N ARG A 109 -6.51 -5.13 0.72
CA ARG A 109 -7.47 -6.24 0.71
C ARG A 109 -6.80 -7.58 0.44
N ALA A 110 -5.78 -7.61 -0.43
CA ALA A 110 -4.97 -8.80 -0.64
C ALA A 110 -4.20 -9.19 0.64
N SER A 111 -3.58 -8.21 1.32
CA SER A 111 -2.89 -8.40 2.59
C SER A 111 -3.82 -8.86 3.72
N ASP A 112 -5.02 -8.27 3.85
CA ASP A 112 -6.01 -8.68 4.85
C ASP A 112 -6.39 -10.15 4.71
N PHE A 113 -6.69 -10.63 3.49
CA PHE A 113 -7.03 -12.04 3.27
C PHE A 113 -5.82 -12.98 3.50
N MET A 114 -4.63 -12.57 3.06
CA MET A 114 -3.40 -13.32 3.32
C MET A 114 -3.06 -13.39 4.82
N GLN A 115 -3.40 -12.36 5.59
CA GLN A 115 -3.25 -12.32 7.04
C GLN A 115 -4.30 -13.18 7.73
N CYS A 116 -5.59 -12.96 7.44
CA CYS A 116 -6.71 -13.69 8.02
C CYS A 116 -7.97 -13.54 7.13
N PRO A 117 -8.51 -14.62 6.54
CA PRO A 117 -9.74 -14.55 5.76
C PRO A 117 -10.93 -13.95 6.55
N LEU A 118 -11.05 -14.23 7.85
CA LEU A 118 -12.10 -13.61 8.68
C LEU A 118 -11.91 -12.08 8.84
N LEU A 119 -10.67 -11.57 8.88
CA LEU A 119 -10.40 -10.12 8.88
C LEU A 119 -10.86 -9.47 7.57
N TYR A 120 -10.52 -10.09 6.43
CA TYR A 120 -11.02 -9.63 5.12
C TYR A 120 -12.54 -9.57 5.09
N ARG A 121 -13.23 -10.60 5.62
CA ARG A 121 -14.69 -10.62 5.70
C ARG A 121 -15.22 -9.44 6.50
N PHE A 122 -14.70 -9.22 7.71
CA PHE A 122 -15.14 -8.14 8.60
C PHE A 122 -14.94 -6.75 7.99
N ARG A 123 -13.80 -6.50 7.34
CA ARG A 123 -13.49 -5.20 6.71
C ARG A 123 -14.24 -4.98 5.39
N VAL A 124 -14.20 -5.95 4.48
CA VAL A 124 -14.61 -5.76 3.08
C VAL A 124 -16.09 -6.08 2.85
N ILE A 125 -16.62 -7.11 3.52
CA ILE A 125 -17.97 -7.64 3.29
C ILE A 125 -18.94 -7.15 4.37
N ASP A 126 -18.65 -7.41 5.64
CA ASP A 126 -19.52 -6.99 6.75
C ASP A 126 -19.37 -5.49 7.05
N ARG A 127 -18.22 -4.89 6.68
CA ARG A 127 -17.84 -3.49 6.89
C ARG A 127 -18.04 -3.03 8.34
N LEU A 128 -17.56 -3.85 9.27
CA LEU A 128 -17.60 -3.54 10.70
C LEU A 128 -16.81 -2.25 10.98
N PRO A 129 -17.37 -1.29 11.74
CA PRO A 129 -16.65 -0.07 12.10
C PRO A 129 -15.33 -0.37 12.81
N GLU A 130 -14.25 0.21 12.30
CA GLU A 130 -12.95 0.25 12.97
C GLU A 130 -12.78 1.62 13.63
N LYS A 131 -12.10 1.65 14.79
CA LYS A 131 -11.78 2.93 15.43
C LYS A 131 -10.60 3.55 14.69
N PRO A 132 -10.59 4.87 14.42
CA PRO A 132 -9.36 5.52 13.99
C PRO A 132 -8.28 5.26 15.06
N SER A 133 -7.04 5.08 14.62
CA SER A 133 -5.88 4.99 15.51
C SER A 133 -4.97 6.19 15.30
N GLU A 134 -4.34 6.66 16.36
CA GLU A 134 -3.40 7.79 16.29
C GLU A 134 -2.32 7.58 15.22
N ALA A 135 -1.84 6.35 15.04
CA ALA A 135 -0.82 6.00 14.05
C ALA A 135 -1.35 6.11 12.61
N ALA A 136 -2.51 5.51 12.30
CA ALA A 136 -3.09 5.52 10.96
C ALA A 136 -3.51 6.95 10.54
N THR A 137 -4.14 7.71 11.44
CA THR A 137 -4.50 9.12 11.21
C THR A 137 -3.25 9.98 10.94
N ARG A 138 -2.12 9.67 11.60
CA ARG A 138 -0.85 10.38 11.39
C ARG A 138 -0.23 10.04 10.03
N GLY A 139 -0.34 8.78 9.61
CA GLY A 139 -0.06 8.36 8.24
C GLY A 139 -0.80 9.23 7.23
N THR A 140 -2.13 9.28 7.33
CA THR A 140 -2.99 10.10 6.45
C THR A 140 -2.58 11.57 6.44
N LEU A 141 -2.34 12.19 7.61
CA LEU A 141 -1.92 13.59 7.71
C LEU A 141 -0.54 13.84 7.07
N VAL A 142 0.43 12.97 7.29
CA VAL A 142 1.78 13.10 6.71
C VAL A 142 1.75 12.92 5.18
N HIS A 143 0.96 11.98 4.65
CA HIS A 143 0.78 11.80 3.21
C HIS A 143 0.15 13.05 2.58
N ALA A 144 -0.95 13.56 3.13
CA ALA A 144 -1.60 14.79 2.64
C ALA A 144 -0.67 16.03 2.66
N VAL A 145 0.23 16.12 3.64
CA VAL A 145 1.24 17.19 3.69
C VAL A 145 2.32 17.02 2.62
N LEU A 146 2.85 15.80 2.43
CA LEU A 146 3.85 15.51 1.41
C LEU A 146 3.28 15.63 0.00
N GLU A 147 2.04 15.22 -0.23
CA GLU A 147 1.29 15.50 -1.44
C GLU A 147 1.21 17.01 -1.67
N ARG A 148 0.57 17.75 -0.76
CA ARG A 148 0.30 19.19 -0.89
C ARG A 148 1.55 20.04 -1.06
N LEU A 149 2.70 19.61 -0.53
CA LEU A 149 3.99 20.29 -0.70
C LEU A 149 4.35 20.49 -2.18
N PHE A 150 4.05 19.52 -3.04
CA PHE A 150 4.39 19.59 -4.48
C PHE A 150 3.56 20.59 -5.29
N ASP A 151 2.46 21.12 -4.73
CA ASP A 151 1.72 22.25 -5.34
C ASP A 151 2.54 23.56 -5.34
N ALA A 152 3.56 23.65 -4.49
CA ALA A 152 4.49 24.78 -4.51
C ALA A 152 5.52 24.64 -5.66
N PRO A 153 6.00 25.75 -6.24
CA PRO A 153 7.14 25.71 -7.17
C PRO A 153 8.36 25.02 -6.55
N ALA A 154 9.13 24.28 -7.33
CA ALA A 154 10.24 23.45 -6.85
C ALA A 154 11.17 24.17 -5.84
N GLY A 155 11.60 25.40 -6.13
CA GLY A 155 12.48 26.19 -5.26
C GLY A 155 11.86 26.66 -3.93
N GLU A 156 10.54 26.56 -3.75
CA GLU A 156 9.82 26.92 -2.51
C GLU A 156 9.56 25.71 -1.60
N ARG A 157 9.80 24.48 -2.09
CA ARG A 157 9.52 23.22 -1.38
C ARG A 157 10.57 22.99 -0.28
N THR A 158 10.33 23.59 0.88
CA THR A 158 11.27 23.58 2.02
C THR A 158 10.63 22.94 3.27
N ALA A 159 11.44 22.42 4.20
CA ALA A 159 10.93 21.81 5.42
C ALA A 159 10.06 22.76 6.27
N PRO A 160 10.42 24.05 6.48
CA PRO A 160 9.53 24.99 7.15
C PRO A 160 8.18 25.17 6.44
N ARG A 161 8.16 25.19 5.09
CA ARG A 161 6.90 25.27 4.33
C ARG A 161 6.06 24.01 4.50
N ALA A 162 6.66 22.82 4.44
CA ALA A 162 5.96 21.56 4.61
C ALA A 162 5.34 21.46 6.03
N LYS A 163 6.09 21.83 7.06
CA LYS A 163 5.59 21.89 8.44
C LYS A 163 4.43 22.88 8.58
N ALA A 164 4.49 24.05 7.94
CA ALA A 164 3.41 25.03 7.94
C ALA A 164 2.10 24.55 7.26
N LEU A 165 2.12 23.46 6.49
CA LEU A 165 0.90 22.84 5.94
C LEU A 165 0.14 21.99 6.96
N ILE A 166 0.79 21.50 8.02
CA ILE A 166 0.22 20.52 8.96
C ILE A 166 -1.10 20.99 9.60
N PRO A 167 -1.22 22.21 10.17
CA PRO A 167 -2.48 22.66 10.77
C PRO A 167 -3.64 22.66 9.76
N GLY A 168 -3.40 23.18 8.56
CA GLY A 168 -4.41 23.25 7.50
C GLY A 168 -4.77 21.90 6.87
N GLN A 169 -3.89 20.90 6.92
CA GLN A 169 -4.22 19.52 6.55
C GLN A 169 -4.94 18.77 7.68
N TRP A 170 -4.60 19.08 8.94
CA TRP A 170 -5.29 18.51 10.09
C TRP A 170 -6.75 18.97 10.17
N ASP A 171 -7.03 20.25 9.93
CA ASP A 171 -8.41 20.75 9.88
C ASP A 171 -9.22 20.11 8.74
N ARG A 172 -8.64 19.97 7.54
CA ARG A 172 -9.27 19.23 6.41
C ARG A 172 -9.53 17.76 6.75
N LEU A 173 -8.62 17.11 7.46
CA LEU A 173 -8.79 15.72 7.89
C LEU A 173 -9.94 15.60 8.90
N ARG A 174 -10.10 16.55 9.81
CA ARG A 174 -11.24 16.62 10.75
C ARG A 174 -12.57 16.93 10.06
N GLU A 175 -12.57 17.80 9.04
CA GLU A 175 -13.76 18.11 8.24
C GLU A 175 -14.24 16.89 7.43
N SER A 176 -13.31 16.18 6.79
CA SER A 176 -13.62 15.01 5.97
C SER A 176 -13.87 13.73 6.77
N ARG A 177 -13.30 13.63 7.97
CA ARG A 177 -13.39 12.47 8.87
C ARG A 177 -13.61 12.91 10.32
N PRO A 178 -14.83 13.37 10.70
CA PRO A 178 -15.09 13.90 12.03
C PRO A 178 -14.70 12.97 13.18
N GLU A 179 -14.74 11.65 12.96
CA GLU A 179 -14.38 10.63 13.95
C GLU A 179 -12.92 10.69 14.42
N VAL A 180 -12.01 11.33 13.67
CA VAL A 180 -10.63 11.53 14.12
C VAL A 180 -10.51 12.54 15.26
N THR A 181 -11.55 13.35 15.52
CA THR A 181 -11.60 14.26 16.66
C THR A 181 -11.72 13.49 17.97
N GLU A 182 -12.44 12.35 17.97
CA GLU A 182 -12.63 11.49 19.14
C GLU A 182 -11.32 10.90 19.67
N LEU A 183 -10.28 10.78 18.82
CA LEU A 183 -8.93 10.40 19.25
C LEU A 183 -8.42 11.29 20.39
N PHE A 184 -8.75 12.57 20.37
CA PHE A 184 -8.23 13.60 21.29
C PHE A 184 -9.31 14.17 22.22
N ALA A 185 -10.47 13.51 22.36
CA ALA A 185 -11.55 13.96 23.24
C ALA A 185 -11.12 14.05 24.72
N ASP A 186 -10.33 13.09 25.19
CA ASP A 186 -9.80 13.04 26.57
C ASP A 186 -8.52 13.90 26.77
N ASP A 187 -8.33 14.98 26.03
CA ASP A 187 -7.15 15.86 26.09
C ASP A 187 -7.54 17.35 26.29
N PRO A 188 -8.07 17.73 27.48
CA PRO A 188 -8.64 19.06 27.72
C PRO A 188 -7.64 20.21 27.60
N ASP A 189 -6.35 19.94 27.87
CA ASP A 189 -5.25 20.90 27.76
C ASP A 189 -4.60 20.89 26.35
N GLY A 190 -5.03 19.99 25.44
CA GLY A 190 -4.50 19.86 24.08
C GLY A 190 -3.05 19.35 23.99
N ALA A 191 -2.49 18.85 25.09
CA ALA A 191 -1.08 18.50 25.20
C ALA A 191 -0.72 17.23 24.42
N ARG A 192 -1.62 16.24 24.38
CA ARG A 192 -1.43 15.01 23.60
C ARG A 192 -1.58 15.28 22.11
N LEU A 193 -2.56 16.09 21.70
CA LEU A 193 -2.71 16.54 20.32
C LEU A 193 -1.49 17.34 19.84
N ALA A 194 -0.99 18.28 20.66
CA ALA A 194 0.21 19.05 20.33
C ALA A 194 1.45 18.15 20.17
N GLY A 195 1.65 17.17 21.06
CA GLY A 195 2.71 16.17 20.93
C GLY A 195 2.59 15.31 19.67
N TRP A 196 1.37 14.87 19.35
CA TRP A 196 1.09 14.07 18.15
C TRP A 196 1.33 14.85 16.85
N LEU A 197 0.96 16.14 16.80
CA LEU A 197 1.26 17.04 15.68
C LEU A 197 2.77 17.27 15.53
N ALA A 198 3.50 17.44 16.63
CA ALA A 198 4.96 17.54 16.62
C ALA A 198 5.64 16.24 16.14
N GLU A 199 5.05 15.07 16.39
CA GLU A 199 5.52 13.81 15.78
C GLU A 199 5.28 13.78 14.27
N ALA A 200 4.16 14.30 13.77
CA ALA A 200 3.91 14.45 12.33
C ALA A 200 4.91 15.44 11.67
N GLU A 201 5.17 16.58 12.31
CA GLU A 201 6.22 17.53 11.88
C GLU A 201 7.57 16.84 11.71
N ARG A 202 7.98 16.02 12.69
CA ARG A 202 9.28 15.32 12.68
C ARG A 202 9.36 14.24 11.61
N LEU A 203 8.24 13.66 11.18
CA LEU A 203 8.19 12.71 10.06
C LEU A 203 8.32 13.45 8.72
N VAL A 204 7.59 14.55 8.53
CA VAL A 204 7.67 15.41 7.34
C VAL A 204 9.06 16.02 7.20
N GLU A 205 9.64 16.54 8.30
CA GLU A 205 10.97 17.15 8.32
C GLU A 205 12.07 16.13 7.97
N ARG A 206 11.93 14.87 8.41
CA ARG A 206 12.89 13.81 8.06
C ARG A 206 12.87 13.45 6.57
N TRP A 207 11.76 13.63 5.86
CA TRP A 207 11.73 13.34 4.43
C TRP A 207 12.78 14.15 3.64
N PHE A 208 13.06 15.39 4.07
CA PHE A 208 14.09 16.27 3.49
C PHE A 208 15.53 15.78 3.71
N THR A 209 15.76 14.77 4.57
CA THR A 209 17.07 14.09 4.69
C THR A 209 17.19 12.88 3.76
N LEU A 210 16.11 12.49 3.08
CA LEU A 210 16.03 11.31 2.22
C LEU A 210 15.93 11.69 0.73
N GLU A 211 15.19 12.75 0.42
CA GLU A 211 15.00 13.26 -0.93
C GLU A 211 15.07 14.79 -0.97
N ASP A 212 15.47 15.34 -2.12
CA ASP A 212 15.50 16.77 -2.40
C ASP A 212 14.27 17.16 -3.27
N PRO A 213 13.19 17.72 -2.68
CA PRO A 213 11.99 18.12 -3.43
C PRO A 213 12.23 19.15 -4.52
N THR A 214 13.32 19.93 -4.43
CA THR A 214 13.62 20.99 -5.41
C THR A 214 14.10 20.41 -6.74
N ARG A 215 14.43 19.10 -6.76
CA ARG A 215 14.93 18.34 -7.91
C ARG A 215 13.95 17.29 -8.42
N LEU A 216 12.75 17.24 -7.86
CA LEU A 216 11.70 16.28 -8.20
C LEU A 216 10.51 17.02 -8.80
N GLU A 217 10.04 16.60 -9.96
CA GLU A 217 8.70 16.92 -10.44
C GLU A 217 7.95 15.60 -10.70
N PRO A 218 7.11 15.16 -9.75
CA PRO A 218 6.29 13.97 -9.92
C PRO A 218 5.35 14.15 -11.11
N ALA A 219 5.22 13.10 -11.92
CA ALA A 219 4.23 13.09 -13.01
C ALA A 219 2.81 12.97 -12.45
N GLU A 220 2.64 12.25 -11.35
CA GLU A 220 1.36 12.01 -10.68
C GLU A 220 1.57 11.93 -9.15
N ARG A 221 0.55 12.31 -8.38
CA ARG A 221 0.47 12.19 -6.91
C ARG A 221 -0.91 11.66 -6.52
N GLU A 222 -1.01 10.86 -5.47
CA GLU A 222 -2.24 10.16 -5.05
C GLU A 222 -2.98 9.53 -6.24
N LEU A 223 -2.22 8.90 -7.14
CA LEU A 223 -2.73 8.40 -8.42
C LEU A 223 -3.64 7.20 -8.18
N PHE A 224 -4.95 7.39 -8.32
CA PHE A 224 -5.87 6.27 -8.46
C PHE A 224 -5.54 5.49 -9.73
N VAL A 225 -5.25 4.20 -9.55
CA VAL A 225 -4.98 3.27 -10.64
C VAL A 225 -5.98 2.12 -10.62
N GLU A 226 -6.46 1.75 -11.81
CA GLU A 226 -7.25 0.54 -12.01
C GLU A 226 -6.79 -0.17 -13.29
N ALA A 227 -6.73 -1.50 -13.25
CA ALA A 227 -6.51 -2.35 -14.41
C ALA A 227 -7.32 -3.64 -14.29
N GLU A 228 -8.00 -4.03 -15.36
CA GLU A 228 -8.64 -5.34 -15.48
C GLU A 228 -7.64 -6.35 -16.07
N LEU A 229 -7.47 -7.48 -15.40
CA LEU A 229 -6.68 -8.62 -15.90
C LEU A 229 -7.51 -9.44 -16.89
N GLU A 230 -6.85 -10.24 -17.72
CA GLU A 230 -7.50 -11.10 -18.74
C GLU A 230 -8.55 -12.07 -18.15
N SER A 231 -8.47 -12.38 -16.85
CA SER A 231 -9.46 -13.15 -16.09
C SER A 231 -10.76 -12.40 -15.72
N GLY A 232 -10.87 -11.10 -15.99
CA GLY A 232 -11.93 -10.21 -15.49
C GLY A 232 -11.70 -9.67 -14.06
N LEU A 233 -10.62 -10.07 -13.37
CA LEU A 233 -10.23 -9.50 -12.08
C LEU A 233 -9.78 -8.04 -12.24
N ARG A 234 -10.54 -7.10 -11.66
CA ARG A 234 -10.14 -5.69 -11.52
C ARG A 234 -9.20 -5.49 -10.33
N LEU A 235 -7.97 -5.06 -10.61
CA LEU A 235 -7.01 -4.60 -9.61
C LEU A 235 -7.09 -3.09 -9.47
N ARG A 236 -7.14 -2.56 -8.25
CA ARG A 236 -7.22 -1.12 -7.99
C ARG A 236 -6.40 -0.66 -6.78
N GLY A 237 -6.04 0.60 -6.74
CA GLY A 237 -5.42 1.23 -5.57
C GLY A 237 -5.01 2.67 -5.83
N ILE A 238 -4.29 3.25 -4.87
CA ILE A 238 -3.80 4.64 -4.93
C ILE A 238 -2.29 4.59 -4.74
N ILE A 239 -1.55 5.26 -5.63
CA ILE A 239 -0.10 5.36 -5.57
C ILE A 239 0.27 6.77 -5.10
N ASP A 240 0.91 6.90 -3.94
CA ASP A 240 1.27 8.17 -3.32
C ASP A 240 2.00 9.11 -4.30
N ARG A 241 3.00 8.58 -5.05
CA ARG A 241 3.78 9.37 -6.02
C ARG A 241 4.32 8.51 -7.17
N VAL A 242 4.22 9.04 -8.39
CA VAL A 242 4.86 8.48 -9.60
C VAL A 242 5.80 9.52 -10.20
N ASP A 243 7.09 9.20 -10.25
CA ASP A 243 8.09 10.01 -10.94
C ASP A 243 8.36 9.41 -12.33
N VAL A 244 8.57 10.27 -13.34
CA VAL A 244 8.98 9.87 -14.69
C VAL A 244 10.21 10.66 -15.07
N ALA A 245 11.32 9.97 -15.34
CA ALA A 245 12.56 10.61 -15.79
C ALA A 245 12.41 11.14 -17.23
N PRO A 246 13.24 12.11 -17.66
CA PRO A 246 13.27 12.56 -19.07
C PRO A 246 13.57 11.45 -20.08
N THR A 247 14.16 10.34 -19.64
CA THR A 247 14.38 9.10 -20.41
C THR A 247 13.12 8.22 -20.56
N GLY A 248 12.01 8.58 -19.92
CA GLY A 248 10.78 7.78 -19.85
C GLY A 248 10.79 6.71 -18.74
N GLU A 249 11.87 6.57 -17.97
CA GLU A 249 11.95 5.60 -16.87
C GLU A 249 11.02 5.98 -15.71
N VAL A 250 10.13 5.07 -15.34
CA VAL A 250 9.11 5.28 -14.29
C VAL A 250 9.63 4.79 -12.94
N ARG A 251 9.47 5.61 -11.88
CA ARG A 251 9.65 5.21 -10.49
C ARG A 251 8.33 5.35 -9.72
N ILE A 252 7.90 4.27 -9.07
CA ILE A 252 6.78 4.28 -8.13
C ILE A 252 7.32 4.50 -6.72
N VAL A 253 6.78 5.47 -5.99
CA VAL A 253 7.16 5.80 -4.61
C VAL A 253 5.94 5.72 -3.70
N ASP A 254 6.15 5.17 -2.52
CA ASP A 254 5.16 4.99 -1.47
C ASP A 254 5.82 5.38 -0.13
N TYR A 255 5.13 6.20 0.66
CA TYR A 255 5.59 6.69 1.95
C TYR A 255 5.08 5.77 3.08
N LYS A 256 5.89 5.65 4.14
CA LYS A 256 5.54 4.90 5.35
C LYS A 256 5.97 5.68 6.58
N THR A 257 5.03 5.98 7.47
CA THR A 257 5.30 6.68 8.74
C THR A 257 5.99 5.81 9.79
N GLY A 258 5.89 4.49 9.67
CA GLY A 258 6.60 3.51 10.49
C GLY A 258 8.09 3.36 10.17
N LYS A 259 8.72 2.42 10.87
CA LYS A 259 10.11 2.01 10.64
C LYS A 259 10.20 0.99 9.51
N ALA A 260 11.33 0.94 8.83
CA ALA A 260 11.62 -0.12 7.87
C ALA A 260 11.56 -1.52 8.54
N PRO A 261 11.02 -2.54 7.85
CA PRO A 261 11.09 -3.92 8.32
C PRO A 261 12.53 -4.41 8.29
N ARG A 262 12.86 -5.41 9.15
CA ARG A 262 14.12 -6.16 9.00
C ARG A 262 14.15 -6.85 7.62
N PRO A 263 15.33 -7.06 7.00
CA PRO A 263 15.44 -7.63 5.66
C PRO A 263 14.66 -8.94 5.46
N GLU A 264 14.61 -9.80 6.48
CA GLU A 264 13.86 -11.06 6.50
C GLU A 264 12.32 -10.91 6.34
N TYR A 265 11.76 -9.72 6.60
CA TYR A 265 10.33 -9.41 6.44
C TYR A 265 10.04 -8.45 5.27
N ALA A 266 11.05 -8.09 4.47
CA ALA A 266 10.90 -7.11 3.39
C ALA A 266 9.95 -7.59 2.26
N GLU A 267 9.76 -8.89 2.07
CA GLU A 267 8.89 -9.44 1.01
C GLU A 267 7.44 -8.94 1.13
N GLY A 268 6.92 -8.81 2.37
CA GLY A 268 5.56 -8.32 2.60
C GLY A 268 5.37 -6.87 2.14
N ALA A 269 6.34 -6.00 2.42
CA ALA A 269 6.32 -4.61 1.96
C ALA A 269 6.50 -4.51 0.43
N LEU A 270 7.40 -5.33 -0.12
CA LEU A 270 7.61 -5.40 -1.57
C LEU A 270 6.40 -5.95 -2.33
N PHE A 271 5.53 -6.75 -1.73
CA PHE A 271 4.32 -7.24 -2.38
C PHE A 271 3.36 -6.09 -2.75
N GLN A 272 3.15 -5.11 -1.87
CA GLN A 272 2.35 -3.90 -2.18
C GLN A 272 2.94 -3.13 -3.36
N MET A 273 4.26 -2.95 -3.37
CA MET A 273 4.94 -2.23 -4.46
C MET A 273 4.88 -2.99 -5.78
N LYS A 274 5.07 -4.32 -5.76
CA LYS A 274 4.95 -5.17 -6.96
C LYS A 274 3.52 -5.24 -7.48
N PHE A 275 2.51 -5.12 -6.61
CA PHE A 275 1.11 -4.97 -7.02
C PHE A 275 0.93 -3.68 -7.83
N TYR A 276 1.37 -2.53 -7.31
CA TYR A 276 1.28 -1.27 -8.07
C TYR A 276 2.07 -1.30 -9.37
N ALA A 277 3.24 -1.94 -9.38
CA ALA A 277 4.02 -2.14 -10.59
C ALA A 277 3.28 -2.96 -11.66
N LEU A 278 2.56 -4.02 -11.25
CA LEU A 278 1.70 -4.81 -12.12
C LEU A 278 0.53 -3.98 -12.68
N VAL A 279 -0.17 -3.20 -11.84
CA VAL A 279 -1.29 -2.35 -12.30
C VAL A 279 -0.80 -1.30 -13.30
N VAL A 280 0.31 -0.61 -13.02
CA VAL A 280 0.92 0.37 -13.93
C VAL A 280 1.37 -0.29 -15.23
N TRP A 281 1.96 -1.49 -15.18
CA TRP A 281 2.35 -2.23 -16.38
C TRP A 281 1.14 -2.65 -17.23
N ARG A 282 0.05 -3.13 -16.61
CA ARG A 282 -1.17 -3.51 -17.35
C ARG A 282 -1.90 -2.30 -17.93
N LEU A 283 -1.96 -1.18 -17.21
CA LEU A 283 -2.60 0.08 -17.62
C LEU A 283 -1.79 0.86 -18.67
N LYS A 284 -0.52 1.18 -18.36
CA LYS A 284 0.34 2.07 -19.17
C LYS A 284 1.32 1.34 -20.10
N ARG A 285 1.34 -0.01 -20.08
CA ARG A 285 2.26 -0.88 -20.86
C ARG A 285 3.75 -0.63 -20.62
N VAL A 286 4.10 -0.01 -19.49
CA VAL A 286 5.47 0.28 -19.05
C VAL A 286 5.74 -0.45 -17.75
N VAL A 287 6.82 -1.24 -17.70
CA VAL A 287 7.33 -1.82 -16.44
C VAL A 287 8.08 -0.71 -15.70
N PRO A 288 7.72 -0.38 -14.44
CA PRO A 288 8.47 0.62 -13.66
C PRO A 288 9.93 0.19 -13.47
N ARG A 289 10.86 1.12 -13.70
CA ARG A 289 12.30 0.86 -13.57
C ARG A 289 12.72 0.65 -12.11
N ARG A 290 12.00 1.30 -11.18
CA ARG A 290 12.25 1.27 -9.73
C ARG A 290 10.96 1.39 -8.93
N LEU A 291 10.92 0.69 -7.81
CA LEU A 291 9.97 0.81 -6.73
C LEU A 291 10.72 1.33 -5.50
N GLN A 292 10.14 2.26 -4.75
CA GLN A 292 10.79 2.92 -3.62
C GLN A 292 9.81 3.06 -2.45
N LEU A 293 10.17 2.49 -1.31
CA LEU A 293 9.48 2.67 -0.03
C LEU A 293 10.29 3.61 0.85
N VAL A 294 9.68 4.72 1.28
CA VAL A 294 10.35 5.77 2.07
C VAL A 294 9.83 5.72 3.50
N TYR A 295 10.64 5.15 4.40
CA TYR A 295 10.28 4.92 5.81
C TYR A 295 10.65 6.13 6.67
N LEU A 296 9.71 7.07 6.79
CA LEU A 296 9.85 8.29 7.57
C LEU A 296 10.04 8.03 9.07
N GLY A 297 9.56 6.90 9.59
CA GLY A 297 9.68 6.54 11.00
C GLY A 297 11.10 6.17 11.43
N SER A 298 11.89 5.58 10.54
CA SER A 298 13.32 5.26 10.77
C SER A 298 14.29 6.18 10.02
N GLY A 299 13.94 6.69 8.84
CA GLY A 299 14.83 7.42 7.95
C GLY A 299 15.50 6.54 6.90
N ASP A 300 14.88 5.41 6.54
CA ASP A 300 15.41 4.47 5.55
C ASP A 300 14.67 4.58 4.22
N VAL A 301 15.37 4.28 3.13
CA VAL A 301 14.77 4.11 1.80
C VAL A 301 15.06 2.71 1.30
N LEU A 302 14.00 1.92 1.10
CA LEU A 302 14.08 0.58 0.53
C LEU A 302 13.72 0.66 -0.95
N THR A 303 14.61 0.18 -1.82
CA THR A 303 14.40 0.17 -3.27
C THR A 303 14.34 -1.25 -3.83
N TYR A 304 13.62 -1.41 -4.93
CA TYR A 304 13.57 -2.65 -5.70
C TYR A 304 13.39 -2.34 -7.18
N ASP A 305 14.19 -2.94 -8.04
CA ASP A 305 14.12 -2.78 -9.49
C ASP A 305 13.44 -4.03 -10.08
N PRO A 306 12.14 -3.98 -10.44
CA PRO A 306 11.40 -5.16 -10.82
C PRO A 306 11.69 -5.59 -12.26
N VAL A 307 11.70 -6.90 -12.49
CA VAL A 307 11.72 -7.47 -13.84
C VAL A 307 10.34 -7.98 -14.24
N LEU A 308 10.10 -8.17 -15.54
CA LEU A 308 8.83 -8.67 -16.07
C LEU A 308 8.34 -9.94 -15.34
N ALA A 309 9.24 -10.90 -15.12
CA ALA A 309 8.96 -12.17 -14.43
C ALA A 309 8.55 -12.02 -12.95
N ASP A 310 8.81 -10.88 -12.30
CA ASP A 310 8.23 -10.56 -10.99
C ASP A 310 6.73 -10.26 -11.11
N LEU A 311 6.36 -9.42 -12.08
CA LEU A 311 5.00 -8.94 -12.24
C LEU A 311 4.07 -10.08 -12.66
N GLU A 312 4.52 -10.93 -13.59
CA GLU A 312 3.81 -12.16 -13.96
C GLU A 312 3.63 -13.13 -12.78
N ARG A 313 4.60 -13.21 -11.86
CA ARG A 313 4.51 -14.04 -10.65
C ARG A 313 3.51 -13.46 -9.65
N VAL A 314 3.49 -12.15 -9.50
CA VAL A 314 2.52 -11.42 -8.68
C VAL A 314 1.12 -11.61 -9.24
N GLU A 315 0.95 -11.50 -10.55
CA GLU A 315 -0.31 -11.72 -11.25
C GLU A 315 -0.85 -13.14 -11.01
N ARG A 316 -0.02 -14.18 -11.20
CA ARG A 316 -0.39 -15.57 -10.84
C ARG A 316 -0.77 -15.73 -9.37
N LYS A 317 -0.06 -15.08 -8.44
CA LYS A 317 -0.38 -15.07 -7.00
C LYS A 317 -1.73 -14.40 -6.73
N LEU A 318 -2.04 -13.30 -7.43
CA LEU A 318 -3.30 -12.57 -7.30
C LEU A 318 -4.49 -13.36 -7.87
N HIS A 319 -4.35 -14.09 -8.97
CA HIS A 319 -5.40 -14.98 -9.46
C HIS A 319 -5.72 -16.09 -8.44
N ALA A 320 -4.69 -16.75 -7.89
CA ALA A 320 -4.89 -17.80 -6.87
C ALA A 320 -5.52 -17.23 -5.58
N LEU A 321 -5.12 -16.02 -5.17
CA LEU A 321 -5.69 -15.32 -4.03
C LEU A 321 -7.16 -14.92 -4.27
N TRP A 322 -7.47 -14.45 -5.47
CA TRP A 322 -8.83 -14.06 -5.86
C TRP A 322 -9.77 -15.26 -5.93
N GLU A 323 -9.31 -16.39 -6.48
CA GLU A 323 -10.11 -17.62 -6.50
C GLU A 323 -10.39 -18.13 -5.08
N ALA A 324 -9.44 -18.02 -4.14
CA ALA A 324 -9.69 -18.33 -2.74
C ALA A 324 -10.69 -17.36 -2.08
N ILE A 325 -10.64 -16.07 -2.40
CA ILE A 325 -11.64 -15.06 -1.97
C ILE A 325 -13.02 -15.41 -2.52
N ARG A 326 -13.12 -15.77 -3.81
CA ARG A 326 -14.38 -16.15 -4.47
C ARG A 326 -14.99 -17.39 -3.84
N GLN A 327 -14.20 -18.45 -3.62
CA GLN A 327 -14.66 -19.66 -2.93
C GLN A 327 -15.11 -19.39 -1.49
N ALA A 328 -14.38 -18.58 -0.73
CA ALA A 328 -14.80 -18.17 0.62
C ALA A 328 -16.10 -17.35 0.61
N THR A 329 -16.29 -16.52 -0.44
CA THR A 329 -17.50 -15.72 -0.64
C THR A 329 -18.71 -16.62 -0.94
N GLU A 330 -18.59 -17.52 -1.92
CA GLU A 330 -19.68 -18.41 -2.34
C GLU A 330 -20.06 -19.44 -1.27
N SER A 331 -19.10 -19.92 -0.48
CA SER A 331 -19.34 -20.88 0.61
C SER A 331 -19.66 -20.25 1.96
N GLY A 332 -19.50 -18.93 2.11
CA GLY A 332 -19.57 -18.23 3.40
C GLY A 332 -18.50 -18.67 4.41
N ASN A 333 -17.50 -19.46 4.01
CA ASN A 333 -16.54 -20.10 4.90
C ASN A 333 -15.29 -19.24 5.13
N TRP A 334 -15.40 -18.32 6.08
CA TRP A 334 -14.34 -17.37 6.42
C TRP A 334 -13.58 -17.82 7.67
N ARG A 335 -12.59 -18.69 7.49
CA ARG A 335 -11.80 -19.24 8.59
C ARG A 335 -10.90 -18.16 9.23
N PRO A 336 -10.89 -18.02 10.57
CA PRO A 336 -9.88 -17.21 11.24
C PRO A 336 -8.48 -17.81 11.05
N ARG A 337 -7.45 -16.97 11.16
CA ARG A 337 -6.05 -17.38 11.20
C ARG A 337 -5.35 -16.66 12.36
N PRO A 338 -5.19 -17.33 13.52
CA PRO A 338 -4.45 -16.78 14.65
C PRO A 338 -3.02 -16.39 14.28
N THR A 339 -2.62 -15.19 14.62
CA THR A 339 -1.25 -14.68 14.48
C THR A 339 -0.93 -13.75 15.66
N LYS A 340 0.35 -13.35 15.81
CA LYS A 340 0.73 -12.32 16.80
C LYS A 340 0.02 -10.97 16.59
N LEU A 341 -0.50 -10.73 15.38
CA LEU A 341 -1.22 -9.50 15.03
C LEU A 341 -2.66 -9.48 15.57
N CYS A 342 -3.20 -10.63 16.03
CA CYS A 342 -4.56 -10.68 16.57
C CYS A 342 -4.75 -9.81 17.81
N GLY A 343 -3.71 -9.57 18.62
CA GLY A 343 -3.76 -8.64 19.75
C GLY A 343 -3.97 -7.17 19.36
N TRP A 344 -3.76 -6.83 18.07
CA TRP A 344 -3.97 -5.51 17.48
C TRP A 344 -5.17 -5.48 16.51
N CYS A 345 -6.00 -6.53 16.51
CA CYS A 345 -7.18 -6.61 15.67
C CYS A 345 -8.39 -6.00 16.38
N ASP A 346 -8.99 -4.95 15.80
CA ASP A 346 -10.17 -4.27 16.36
C ASP A 346 -11.41 -5.17 16.45
N HIS A 347 -11.47 -6.22 15.63
CA HIS A 347 -12.62 -7.14 15.57
C HIS A 347 -12.53 -8.34 16.53
N GLN A 348 -11.66 -8.32 17.54
CA GLN A 348 -11.56 -9.40 18.55
C GLN A 348 -12.93 -9.74 19.19
N ALA A 349 -13.77 -8.74 19.46
CA ALA A 349 -15.12 -8.93 20.01
C ALA A 349 -16.07 -9.76 19.11
N HIS A 350 -15.77 -9.88 17.82
CA HIS A 350 -16.53 -10.68 16.84
C HIS A 350 -15.80 -11.97 16.43
N CYS A 351 -14.59 -12.21 16.93
CA CYS A 351 -13.74 -13.32 16.48
C CYS A 351 -13.92 -14.59 17.34
N PRO A 352 -14.25 -15.76 16.76
CA PRO A 352 -14.43 -17.01 17.50
C PRO A 352 -13.21 -17.44 18.34
N GLU A 353 -12.00 -17.12 17.87
CA GLU A 353 -10.74 -17.40 18.58
C GLU A 353 -10.63 -16.65 19.93
N PHE A 354 -11.46 -15.63 20.14
CA PHE A 354 -11.55 -14.82 21.36
C PHE A 354 -12.92 -14.95 22.03
N GLY A 355 -13.73 -15.97 21.65
CA GLY A 355 -15.09 -16.17 22.15
C GLY A 355 -16.15 -15.23 21.55
N GLY A 356 -15.76 -14.37 20.60
CA GLY A 356 -16.67 -13.50 19.87
C GLY A 356 -17.49 -14.24 18.81
N THR A 357 -18.64 -13.68 18.43
CA THR A 357 -19.51 -14.23 17.37
C THR A 357 -19.52 -13.31 16.16
N PRO A 358 -19.14 -13.80 14.96
CA PRO A 358 -19.29 -13.06 13.70
C PRO A 358 -20.74 -12.66 13.47
N PRO A 359 -21.03 -11.51 12.82
CA PRO A 359 -22.38 -11.20 12.36
C PRO A 359 -22.89 -12.28 11.38
N PRO A 360 -24.21 -12.38 11.15
CA PRO A 360 -24.76 -13.20 10.07
C PRO A 360 -24.09 -12.87 8.74
N TYR A 361 -23.78 -13.88 7.92
CA TYR A 361 -23.13 -13.63 6.63
C TYR A 361 -24.12 -12.96 5.65
N PRO A 362 -23.82 -11.78 5.09
CA PRO A 362 -24.82 -10.96 4.41
C PRO A 362 -24.98 -11.27 2.91
N LEU A 363 -24.18 -12.19 2.36
CA LEU A 363 -24.23 -12.58 0.95
C LEU A 363 -24.91 -13.95 0.76
N PRO A 364 -25.58 -14.19 -0.39
CA PRO A 364 -26.16 -15.50 -0.69
C PRO A 364 -25.08 -16.59 -0.69
N VAL A 365 -25.25 -17.58 0.18
CA VAL A 365 -24.40 -18.77 0.21
C VAL A 365 -24.89 -19.75 -0.85
N GLY A 366 -23.98 -20.34 -1.61
CA GLY A 366 -24.28 -21.37 -2.60
C GLY A 366 -24.89 -22.60 -1.92
N GLY A 367 -26.22 -22.66 -1.90
CA GLY A 367 -26.95 -23.78 -1.34
C GLY A 367 -26.58 -25.06 -2.09
N LEU A 368 -26.03 -26.04 -1.38
CA LEU A 368 -26.09 -27.44 -1.81
C LEU A 368 -27.58 -27.77 -1.96
N GLY A 369 -28.07 -27.78 -3.20
CA GLY A 369 -29.45 -28.13 -3.47
C GLY A 369 -29.73 -29.50 -2.88
N SER A 370 -30.75 -29.60 -2.03
CA SER A 370 -31.27 -30.89 -1.57
C SER A 370 -31.69 -31.68 -2.80
N GLY A 371 -30.81 -32.58 -3.26
CA GLY A 371 -31.17 -33.63 -4.19
C GLY A 371 -32.16 -34.55 -3.48
N THR A 372 -33.44 -34.32 -3.70
CA THR A 372 -34.50 -35.23 -3.29
C THR A 372 -34.27 -36.58 -3.96
N VAL A 373 -34.15 -37.62 -3.13
CA VAL A 373 -34.06 -39.04 -3.54
C VAL A 373 -35.41 -39.54 -4.02
#